data_AF-A0A1G1PYC4-F1
#
_entry.id   AF-A0A1G1PYC4-F1
#
_cell.length_a   1.000
_cell.length_b   1.000
_cell.length_c   1.000
_cell.angle_alpha   90.00
_cell.angle_beta   90.00
_cell.angle_gamma   90.00
#
_symmetry.space_group_name_H-M   'P 1'
#
loop_
_entity.id
_entity.type
_entity.pdbx_description
1 polymer ?
#
loop_
_entity_poly.entity_id
_entity_poly.type
_entity_poly.pdbx_seq_one_letter_code
_entity_poly.pdbx_strand_id
1 'polypeptide(L)'
;MRGSFITYMTIDIEGFRKHIEENYSEFGVNKVQEILRLVFEISKRERIPYEDIFDAAPENGKEGSHRFMHLKQYLLQRRFPSFSKEERRKHGLFKDLSIEPEYRASIKKSERIIPKRFFIEEAVSKTALVDRLRKKFKTAEFASISTYKDHVKNRVYSLKDFNNRLDEFYIVQEKYDFFIECPCSNNSVPCGYNTMNLGIGCGFDCAYCFLQGYINSPGILIQANIEDYFACFKRTGKDIRVGTGQFTDSLVFDHITEYSPLLVEFFRGYPKSIFEFKTKSDNVDLLFTVKPSENIMVSWTLNPQIIIDNVEFGTNSLEERLQAAARCVDYGYKVGFHFDPIIVYDKWKDDYECVVNRLFDLIDDKRIGWISLGALRMTAKLKQVIENRFPQTNILDGEFLIGYDEKLRYSQRQRDIIYSTMKSFIRAKSKSVHLYLCMEDQGLCSACDINTGDMQKV
;
A
#
# COMPACT_ATOMS: atom_id res chain seq x y z
N MET A 1 -27.31 11.39 -9.76
CA MET A 1 -27.67 10.31 -10.70
C MET A 1 -27.56 9.00 -9.97
N ARG A 2 -28.58 8.14 -10.08
CA ARG A 2 -28.68 6.87 -9.35
C ARG A 2 -27.50 5.98 -9.77
N GLY A 3 -26.62 5.68 -8.82
CA GLY A 3 -25.58 4.67 -9.02
C GLY A 3 -26.25 3.34 -9.31
N SER A 4 -26.14 2.87 -10.55
CA SER A 4 -26.38 1.48 -10.87
C SER A 4 -25.43 0.67 -9.99
N PHE A 5 -25.96 0.06 -8.93
CA PHE A 5 -25.29 -1.07 -8.30
C PHE A 5 -25.15 -2.13 -9.39
N ILE A 6 -23.95 -2.20 -9.99
CA ILE A 6 -23.60 -3.28 -10.89
C ILE A 6 -23.75 -4.54 -10.06
N THR A 7 -24.75 -5.35 -10.38
CA THR A 7 -24.94 -6.68 -9.79
C THR A 7 -23.77 -7.53 -10.30
N TYR A 8 -22.67 -7.54 -9.56
CA TYR A 8 -21.49 -8.31 -9.94
C TYR A 8 -21.80 -9.80 -9.82
N MET A 9 -21.38 -10.56 -10.84
CA MET A 9 -21.54 -12.00 -10.90
C MET A 9 -20.77 -12.64 -9.74
N THR A 10 -21.48 -13.25 -8.79
CA THR A 10 -20.86 -14.08 -7.76
C THR A 10 -20.28 -15.31 -8.46
N ILE A 11 -18.94 -15.42 -8.52
CA ILE A 11 -18.32 -16.60 -9.12
C ILE A 11 -18.53 -17.78 -8.17
N ASP A 12 -19.29 -18.78 -8.61
CA ASP A 12 -19.50 -20.04 -7.87
C ASP A 12 -18.25 -20.93 -8.00
N ILE A 13 -17.28 -20.70 -7.11
CA ILE A 13 -16.01 -21.43 -7.10
C ILE A 13 -16.24 -22.93 -6.87
N GLU A 14 -17.22 -23.30 -6.05
CA GLU A 14 -17.49 -24.69 -5.70
C GLU A 14 -18.20 -25.43 -6.85
N GLY A 15 -19.22 -24.81 -7.44
CA GLY A 15 -19.86 -25.33 -8.65
C GLY A 15 -18.84 -25.48 -9.79
N PHE A 16 -17.95 -24.51 -9.94
CA PHE A 16 -16.88 -24.57 -10.94
C PHE A 16 -15.87 -25.70 -10.65
N ARG A 17 -15.44 -25.88 -9.40
CA ARG A 17 -14.58 -27.01 -9.01
C ARG A 17 -15.22 -28.34 -9.38
N LYS A 18 -16.49 -28.52 -9.01
CA LYS A 18 -17.27 -29.71 -9.34
C LYS A 18 -17.36 -29.95 -10.84
N HIS A 19 -17.58 -28.90 -11.63
CA HIS A 19 -17.59 -28.98 -13.09
C HIS A 19 -16.27 -29.52 -13.66
N ILE A 20 -15.11 -29.06 -13.15
CA ILE A 20 -13.80 -29.60 -13.60
C ILE A 20 -13.68 -31.07 -13.23
N GLU A 21 -14.01 -31.43 -11.99
CA GLU A 21 -13.87 -32.80 -11.49
C GLU A 21 -14.76 -33.80 -12.25
N GLU A 22 -15.94 -33.37 -12.69
CA GLU A 22 -16.86 -34.19 -13.50
C GLU A 22 -16.42 -34.30 -14.97
N ASN A 23 -16.03 -33.19 -15.61
CA ASN A 23 -15.74 -33.15 -17.06
C ASN A 23 -14.29 -33.46 -17.41
N TYR A 24 -13.38 -33.41 -16.43
CA TYR A 24 -11.95 -33.64 -16.56
C TYR A 24 -11.47 -34.57 -15.42
N SER A 25 -12.17 -35.69 -15.23
CA SER A 25 -11.94 -36.64 -14.12
C SER A 25 -10.52 -37.23 -14.10
N GLU A 26 -9.79 -37.18 -15.22
CA GLU A 26 -8.39 -37.56 -15.32
C GLU A 26 -7.41 -36.53 -14.71
N PHE A 27 -7.91 -35.35 -14.32
CA PHE A 27 -7.10 -34.32 -13.68
C PHE A 27 -6.99 -34.59 -12.18
N GLY A 28 -5.79 -34.92 -11.72
CA GLY A 28 -5.50 -34.92 -10.28
C GLY A 28 -5.61 -33.53 -9.66
N VAL A 29 -5.68 -33.47 -8.32
CA VAL A 29 -5.91 -32.26 -7.51
C VAL A 29 -5.08 -31.04 -7.96
N ASN A 30 -3.78 -31.25 -8.25
CA ASN A 30 -2.87 -30.18 -8.66
C ASN A 30 -3.19 -29.55 -10.03
N LYS A 31 -3.77 -30.35 -10.94
CA LYS A 31 -4.22 -29.89 -12.27
C LYS A 31 -5.53 -29.13 -12.13
N VAL A 32 -6.49 -29.66 -11.35
CA VAL A 32 -7.77 -29.00 -11.07
C VAL A 32 -7.55 -27.62 -10.47
N GLN A 33 -6.72 -27.50 -9.43
CA GLN A 33 -6.41 -26.21 -8.80
C GLN A 33 -5.82 -25.18 -9.78
N GLU A 34 -4.98 -25.63 -10.72
CA GLU A 34 -4.35 -24.74 -11.69
C GLU A 34 -5.34 -24.21 -12.72
N ILE A 35 -6.22 -25.07 -13.23
CA ILE A 35 -7.31 -24.67 -14.13
C ILE A 35 -8.31 -23.77 -13.40
N LEU A 36 -8.69 -24.14 -12.17
CA LEU A 36 -9.60 -23.37 -11.31
C LEU A 36 -9.10 -21.94 -11.15
N ARG A 37 -7.80 -21.77 -10.84
CA ARG A 37 -7.21 -20.45 -10.68
C ARG A 37 -7.29 -19.61 -11.96
N LEU A 38 -6.87 -20.17 -13.09
CA LEU A 38 -6.80 -19.43 -14.35
C LEU A 38 -8.19 -18.98 -14.79
N VAL A 39 -9.18 -19.88 -14.73
CA VAL A 39 -10.55 -19.57 -15.12
C VAL A 39 -11.19 -18.57 -14.16
N PHE A 40 -10.94 -18.68 -12.84
CA PHE A 40 -11.39 -17.66 -11.88
C PHE A 40 -10.87 -16.26 -12.24
N GLU A 41 -9.57 -16.14 -12.51
CA GLU A 41 -8.98 -14.85 -12.87
C GLU A 41 -9.47 -14.33 -14.23
N ILE A 42 -9.66 -15.21 -15.23
CA ILE A 42 -10.21 -14.85 -16.55
C ILE A 42 -11.66 -14.39 -16.41
N SER A 43 -12.51 -15.17 -15.73
CA SER A 43 -13.92 -14.87 -15.48
C SER A 43 -14.09 -13.53 -14.76
N LYS A 44 -13.28 -13.27 -13.73
CA LYS A 44 -13.29 -12.00 -13.01
C LYS A 44 -12.88 -10.82 -13.89
N ARG A 45 -11.78 -10.95 -14.63
CA ARG A 45 -11.25 -9.89 -15.49
C ARG A 45 -12.19 -9.57 -16.65
N GLU A 46 -12.70 -10.59 -17.33
CA GLU A 46 -13.55 -10.45 -18.52
C GLU A 46 -15.04 -10.27 -18.18
N ARG A 47 -15.42 -10.50 -16.93
CA ARG A 47 -16.80 -10.42 -16.42
C ARG A 47 -17.75 -11.36 -17.16
N ILE A 48 -17.32 -12.60 -17.37
CA ILE A 48 -18.08 -13.66 -18.04
C ILE A 48 -18.22 -14.90 -17.15
N PRO A 49 -19.29 -15.70 -17.30
CA PRO A 49 -19.42 -17.03 -16.70
C PRO A 49 -18.22 -17.94 -17.02
N TYR A 50 -17.94 -18.91 -16.15
CA TYR A 50 -16.80 -19.81 -16.38
C TYR A 50 -17.07 -20.80 -17.52
N GLU A 51 -18.35 -21.10 -17.77
CA GLU A 51 -18.85 -21.95 -18.84
C GLU A 51 -18.43 -21.41 -20.21
N ASP A 52 -18.62 -20.11 -20.44
CA ASP A 52 -18.22 -19.41 -21.68
C ASP A 52 -16.71 -19.52 -21.97
N ILE A 53 -15.88 -19.72 -20.93
CA ILE A 53 -14.43 -19.88 -21.09
C ILE A 53 -14.11 -21.27 -21.66
N PHE A 54 -14.82 -22.31 -21.21
CA PHE A 54 -14.66 -23.69 -21.66
C PHE A 54 -15.28 -23.93 -23.03
N ASP A 55 -16.44 -23.35 -23.31
CA ASP A 55 -17.10 -23.48 -24.61
C ASP A 55 -16.20 -22.96 -25.74
N ALA A 56 -15.49 -21.86 -25.47
CA ALA A 56 -14.52 -21.26 -26.37
C ALA A 56 -13.15 -21.99 -26.42
N ALA A 57 -12.92 -23.02 -25.59
CA ALA A 57 -11.66 -23.77 -25.62
C ALA A 57 -11.52 -24.59 -26.92
N PRO A 58 -10.29 -24.77 -27.46
CA PRO A 58 -10.09 -25.60 -28.66
C PRO A 58 -10.41 -27.08 -28.42
N GLU A 59 -10.82 -27.82 -29.45
CA GLU A 59 -11.22 -29.24 -29.35
C GLU A 59 -10.13 -30.15 -28.76
N ASN A 60 -8.85 -29.89 -29.03
CA ASN A 60 -7.73 -30.64 -28.42
C ASN A 60 -7.52 -30.34 -26.91
N GLY A 61 -8.16 -29.29 -26.39
CA GLY A 61 -8.30 -29.01 -24.96
C GLY A 61 -9.58 -29.63 -24.36
N LYS A 62 -10.46 -30.18 -25.19
CA LYS A 62 -11.71 -30.86 -24.79
C LYS A 62 -11.61 -32.38 -24.80
N GLU A 63 -10.71 -32.99 -25.56
CA GLU A 63 -10.53 -34.46 -25.58
C GLU A 63 -9.06 -34.87 -25.85
N GLY A 64 -8.68 -36.11 -25.48
CA GLY A 64 -7.38 -36.73 -25.85
C GLY A 64 -6.28 -36.78 -24.77
N SER A 65 -5.16 -37.45 -25.08
CA SER A 65 -4.07 -37.79 -24.11
C SER A 65 -3.27 -36.59 -23.58
N HIS A 66 -3.38 -35.42 -24.22
CA HIS A 66 -2.67 -34.19 -23.84
C HIS A 66 -3.62 -33.03 -23.49
N ARG A 67 -4.89 -33.33 -23.22
CA ARG A 67 -5.97 -32.36 -22.97
C ARG A 67 -5.60 -31.28 -21.95
N PHE A 68 -5.00 -31.66 -20.81
CA PHE A 68 -4.53 -30.72 -19.78
C PHE A 68 -3.57 -29.67 -20.34
N MET A 69 -2.58 -30.08 -21.14
CA MET A 69 -1.56 -29.17 -21.67
C MET A 69 -2.17 -28.18 -22.64
N HIS A 70 -3.08 -28.63 -23.50
CA HIS A 70 -3.77 -27.77 -24.46
C HIS A 70 -4.69 -26.77 -23.77
N LEU A 71 -5.51 -27.23 -22.83
CA LEU A 71 -6.39 -26.36 -22.04
C LEU A 71 -5.57 -25.32 -21.24
N LYS A 72 -4.53 -25.76 -20.52
CA LYS A 72 -3.62 -24.86 -19.79
C LYS A 72 -3.01 -23.81 -20.70
N GLN A 73 -2.53 -24.20 -21.89
CA GLN A 73 -1.92 -23.26 -22.83
C GLN A 73 -2.92 -22.22 -23.33
N TYR A 74 -4.15 -22.63 -23.64
CA TYR A 74 -5.24 -21.73 -24.02
C TYR A 74 -5.56 -20.74 -22.90
N LEU A 75 -5.75 -21.22 -21.66
CA LEU A 75 -6.07 -20.38 -20.52
C LEU A 75 -4.93 -19.40 -20.19
N LEU A 76 -3.66 -19.84 -20.21
CA LEU A 76 -2.52 -18.96 -20.01
C LEU A 76 -2.43 -17.88 -21.10
N GLN A 77 -2.70 -18.23 -22.36
CA GLN A 77 -2.72 -17.27 -23.47
C GLN A 77 -3.85 -16.25 -23.30
N ARG A 78 -5.04 -16.68 -22.85
CA ARG A 78 -6.18 -15.80 -22.59
C ARG A 78 -5.92 -14.91 -21.37
N ARG A 79 -5.39 -15.45 -20.27
CA ARG A 79 -5.10 -14.70 -19.04
C ARG A 79 -3.93 -13.72 -19.17
N PHE A 80 -2.91 -14.07 -19.95
CA PHE A 80 -1.69 -13.27 -20.13
C PHE A 80 -1.39 -13.01 -21.62
N PRO A 81 -2.27 -12.29 -22.35
CA PRO A 81 -2.09 -12.05 -23.77
C PRO A 81 -0.79 -11.31 -24.13
N SER A 82 -0.30 -10.40 -23.27
CA SER A 82 0.89 -9.58 -23.59
C SER A 82 2.21 -10.30 -23.36
N PHE A 83 2.20 -11.44 -22.68
CA PHE A 83 3.40 -12.21 -22.38
C PHE A 83 3.92 -12.98 -23.58
N SER A 84 5.23 -13.21 -23.63
CA SER A 84 5.83 -14.18 -24.53
C SER A 84 5.50 -15.61 -24.11
N LYS A 85 5.76 -16.58 -25.01
CA LYS A 85 5.60 -18.00 -24.71
C LYS A 85 6.50 -18.45 -23.55
N GLU A 86 7.68 -17.84 -23.41
CA GLU A 86 8.62 -18.14 -22.32
C GLU A 86 8.13 -17.58 -20.98
N GLU A 87 7.67 -16.33 -20.95
CA GLU A 87 7.09 -15.71 -19.75
C GLU A 87 5.87 -16.50 -19.26
N ARG A 88 4.98 -16.93 -20.17
CA ARG A 88 3.85 -17.80 -19.81
C ARG A 88 4.28 -19.17 -19.27
N ARG A 89 5.42 -19.72 -19.73
CA ARG A 89 5.97 -20.99 -19.20
C ARG A 89 6.58 -20.81 -17.82
N LYS A 90 7.23 -19.66 -17.58
CA LYS A 90 7.79 -19.27 -16.26
C LYS A 90 6.70 -18.84 -15.28
N HIS A 91 5.45 -18.69 -15.73
CA HIS A 91 4.32 -18.46 -14.85
C HIS A 91 4.14 -19.65 -13.90
N GLY A 92 4.70 -19.52 -12.70
CA GLY A 92 4.68 -20.50 -11.65
C GLY A 92 3.73 -20.12 -10.52
N LEU A 93 2.89 -21.09 -10.15
CA LEU A 93 2.71 -21.50 -8.75
C LEU A 93 1.83 -20.65 -7.81
N PHE A 94 0.90 -19.84 -8.31
CA PHE A 94 -0.20 -19.38 -7.43
C PHE A 94 -1.46 -20.19 -7.66
N LYS A 95 -1.54 -21.35 -7.02
CA LYS A 95 -2.66 -22.29 -7.21
C LYS A 95 -3.77 -22.14 -6.18
N ASP A 96 -3.44 -21.55 -5.03
CA ASP A 96 -4.39 -21.42 -3.93
C ASP A 96 -5.42 -20.35 -4.25
N LEU A 97 -6.68 -20.77 -4.22
CA LEU A 97 -7.85 -19.92 -4.27
C LEU A 97 -8.72 -20.31 -3.08
N SER A 98 -8.60 -19.54 -1.99
CA SER A 98 -9.47 -19.65 -0.81
C SER A 98 -10.15 -18.31 -0.63
N ILE A 99 -11.47 -18.28 -0.80
CA ILE A 99 -12.31 -17.10 -0.62
C ILE A 99 -13.26 -17.40 0.53
N GLU A 100 -13.06 -16.69 1.63
CA GLU A 100 -13.85 -16.78 2.85
C GLU A 100 -14.69 -15.48 2.98
N PRO A 101 -16.01 -15.54 2.73
CA PRO A 101 -16.87 -14.36 2.74
C PRO A 101 -16.82 -13.53 4.03
N GLU A 102 -16.49 -14.17 5.16
CA GLU A 102 -16.34 -13.53 6.46
C GLU A 102 -15.15 -12.57 6.58
N TYR A 103 -14.17 -12.64 5.69
CA TYR A 103 -13.04 -11.71 5.65
C TYR A 103 -13.28 -10.48 4.81
N ARG A 104 -14.45 -10.36 4.16
CA ARG A 104 -14.80 -9.18 3.37
C ARG A 104 -14.75 -7.93 4.23
N ALA A 105 -14.02 -6.92 3.77
CA ALA A 105 -13.89 -5.66 4.47
C ALA A 105 -15.21 -4.88 4.44
N SER A 106 -15.56 -4.29 5.58
CA SER A 106 -16.68 -3.35 5.68
C SER A 106 -16.17 -1.94 5.40
N ILE A 107 -16.38 -1.46 4.16
CA ILE A 107 -15.90 -0.16 3.73
C ILE A 107 -16.73 0.94 4.37
N LYS A 108 -16.12 1.69 5.28
CA LYS A 108 -16.71 2.90 5.88
C LYS A 108 -16.28 4.13 5.07
N LYS A 109 -17.15 5.15 5.03
CA LYS A 109 -16.78 6.45 4.45
C LYS A 109 -15.65 7.07 5.27
N SER A 110 -14.89 7.96 4.62
CA SER A 110 -13.87 8.75 5.32
C SER A 110 -14.55 9.59 6.40
N GLU A 111 -14.29 9.22 7.64
CA GLU A 111 -14.71 9.93 8.84
C GLU A 111 -13.49 10.04 9.75
N ARG A 112 -13.47 11.11 10.55
CA ARG A 112 -12.41 11.28 11.55
C ARG A 112 -12.45 10.12 12.52
N ILE A 113 -11.31 9.49 12.74
CA ILE A 113 -11.21 8.28 13.57
C ILE A 113 -11.36 8.66 15.04
N ILE A 114 -12.34 8.07 15.71
CA ILE A 114 -12.57 8.26 17.14
C ILE A 114 -12.34 6.92 17.85
N PRO A 115 -11.20 6.75 18.53
CA PRO A 115 -10.93 5.56 19.33
C PRO A 115 -11.98 5.33 20.40
N LYS A 116 -12.40 4.07 20.56
CA LYS A 116 -13.39 3.67 21.59
C LYS A 116 -12.75 2.96 22.77
N ARG A 117 -11.62 2.29 22.58
CA ARG A 117 -10.92 1.51 23.60
C ARG A 117 -9.42 1.70 23.51
N PHE A 118 -8.79 1.97 24.64
CA PHE A 118 -7.36 2.06 24.82
C PHE A 118 -6.87 0.99 25.79
N PHE A 119 -5.85 0.24 25.40
CA PHE A 119 -5.06 -0.60 26.28
C PHE A 119 -3.71 0.07 26.50
N ILE A 120 -3.32 0.31 27.75
CA ILE A 120 -2.15 1.11 28.09
C ILE A 120 -1.16 0.25 28.85
N GLU A 121 0.06 0.12 28.32
CA GLU A 121 1.14 -0.53 29.06
C GLU A 121 1.49 0.24 30.32
N GLU A 122 1.70 -0.48 31.42
CA GLU A 122 2.08 0.10 32.72
C GLU A 122 3.29 1.03 32.61
N ALA A 123 4.27 0.67 31.77
CA ALA A 123 5.51 1.42 31.56
C ALA A 123 5.28 2.84 30.99
N VAL A 124 4.21 3.06 30.23
CA VAL A 124 3.88 4.36 29.60
C VAL A 124 2.66 5.03 30.19
N SER A 125 2.10 4.45 31.26
CA SER A 125 0.86 4.91 31.91
C SER A 125 0.89 6.36 32.40
N LYS A 126 2.08 6.92 32.64
CA LYS A 126 2.32 8.29 33.13
C LYS A 126 2.93 9.23 32.07
N THR A 127 2.86 8.85 30.80
CA THR A 127 3.39 9.69 29.71
C THR A 127 2.40 10.82 29.38
N ALA A 128 2.92 11.92 28.84
CA ALA A 128 2.10 13.05 28.43
C ALA A 128 1.06 12.67 27.36
N LEU A 129 1.35 11.67 26.51
CA LEU A 129 0.37 11.13 25.58
C LEU A 129 -0.84 10.55 26.31
N VAL A 130 -0.63 9.68 27.30
CA VAL A 130 -1.72 9.00 28.02
C VAL A 130 -2.61 10.03 28.73
N ASP A 131 -2.01 11.04 29.36
CA ASP A 131 -2.76 12.12 30.00
C ASP A 131 -3.62 12.89 28.99
N ARG A 132 -3.08 13.21 27.81
CA ARG A 132 -3.85 13.85 26.71
C ARG A 132 -4.98 12.95 26.24
N LEU A 133 -4.75 11.66 26.02
CA LEU A 133 -5.77 10.71 25.58
C LEU A 133 -6.93 10.63 26.57
N ARG A 134 -6.65 10.50 27.88
CA ARG A 134 -7.68 10.47 28.94
C ARG A 134 -8.49 11.76 28.99
N LYS A 135 -7.85 12.92 28.79
CA LYS A 135 -8.53 14.21 28.75
C LYS A 135 -9.42 14.38 27.51
N LYS A 136 -8.95 13.91 26.36
CA LYS A 136 -9.57 14.10 25.04
C LYS A 136 -10.72 13.13 24.79
N PHE A 137 -10.54 11.85 25.10
CA PHE A 137 -11.48 10.77 24.83
C PHE A 137 -12.21 10.31 26.10
N LYS A 138 -13.00 11.20 26.70
CA LYS A 138 -13.68 10.96 28.00
C LYS A 138 -14.65 9.78 27.99
N THR A 139 -15.18 9.42 26.83
CA THR A 139 -16.13 8.31 26.65
C THR A 139 -15.46 7.01 26.23
N ALA A 140 -14.14 7.02 26.00
CA ALA A 140 -13.40 5.81 25.65
C ALA A 140 -13.13 4.94 26.88
N GLU A 141 -13.08 3.64 26.68
CA GLU A 141 -12.67 2.67 27.68
C GLU A 141 -11.14 2.66 27.79
N PHE A 142 -10.60 2.66 29.01
CA PHE A 142 -9.16 2.58 29.26
C PHE A 142 -8.84 1.37 30.16
N ALA A 143 -8.05 0.44 29.65
CA ALA A 143 -7.58 -0.73 30.39
C ALA A 143 -6.05 -0.69 30.55
N SER A 144 -5.54 -1.06 31.72
CA SER A 144 -4.11 -1.23 31.96
C SER A 144 -3.68 -2.65 31.58
N ILE A 145 -2.51 -2.79 30.95
CA ILE A 145 -1.89 -4.07 30.62
C ILE A 145 -0.42 -4.07 31.07
N SER A 146 0.13 -5.23 31.45
CA SER A 146 1.54 -5.33 31.86
C SER A 146 2.47 -5.02 30.68
N THR A 147 2.32 -5.79 29.61
CA THR A 147 2.95 -5.57 28.30
C THR A 147 1.99 -5.97 27.18
N TYR A 148 2.12 -5.35 26.01
CA TYR A 148 1.39 -5.71 24.79
C TYR A 148 1.66 -7.18 24.43
N LYS A 149 2.93 -7.59 24.50
CA LYS A 149 3.34 -8.98 24.21
C LYS A 149 2.60 -9.98 25.09
N ASP A 150 2.50 -9.73 26.40
CA ASP A 150 1.79 -10.61 27.32
C ASP A 150 0.28 -10.59 27.10
N HIS A 151 -0.28 -9.43 26.79
CA HIS A 151 -1.71 -9.28 26.52
C HIS A 151 -2.17 -10.09 25.30
N VAL A 152 -1.32 -10.20 24.27
CA VAL A 152 -1.68 -10.85 23.01
C VAL A 152 -1.07 -12.24 22.79
N LYS A 153 -0.25 -12.76 23.73
CA LYS A 153 0.56 -13.98 23.54
C LYS A 153 -0.19 -15.22 23.08
N ASN A 154 -1.47 -15.35 23.46
CA ASN A 154 -2.32 -16.51 23.13
C ASN A 154 -3.37 -16.20 22.05
N ARG A 155 -3.32 -15.02 21.43
CA ARG A 155 -4.28 -14.61 20.42
C ARG A 155 -3.83 -15.14 19.06
N VAL A 156 -4.71 -15.86 18.38
CA VAL A 156 -4.53 -16.24 16.99
C VAL A 156 -5.05 -15.10 16.13
N TYR A 157 -4.19 -14.52 15.30
CA TYR A 157 -4.55 -13.41 14.44
C TYR A 157 -5.17 -13.89 13.14
N SER A 158 -6.23 -13.20 12.73
CA SER A 158 -6.94 -13.44 11.49
C SER A 158 -7.16 -12.13 10.73
N LEU A 159 -7.65 -12.23 9.49
CA LEU A 159 -8.08 -11.05 8.74
C LEU A 159 -9.27 -10.33 9.38
N LYS A 160 -10.06 -10.99 10.24
CA LYS A 160 -11.12 -10.34 11.03
C LYS A 160 -10.55 -9.32 11.99
N ASP A 161 -9.45 -9.65 12.66
CA ASP A 161 -8.75 -8.71 13.55
C ASP A 161 -8.25 -7.49 12.77
N PHE A 162 -7.66 -7.71 11.58
CA PHE A 162 -7.24 -6.60 10.72
C PHE A 162 -8.44 -5.75 10.26
N ASN A 163 -9.58 -6.36 9.90
CA ASN A 163 -10.80 -5.63 9.53
C ASN A 163 -11.33 -4.76 10.68
N ASN A 164 -11.17 -5.20 11.92
CA ASN A 164 -11.68 -4.53 13.13
C ASN A 164 -10.59 -3.76 13.90
N ARG A 165 -9.40 -3.58 13.31
CA ARG A 165 -8.22 -2.98 13.97
C ARG A 165 -8.44 -1.58 14.56
N LEU A 166 -9.47 -0.85 14.15
CA LEU A 166 -9.79 0.48 14.68
C LEU A 166 -10.66 0.42 15.96
N ASP A 167 -11.06 -0.77 16.39
CA ASP A 167 -11.82 -0.94 17.63
C ASP A 167 -10.92 -0.87 18.87
N GLU A 168 -9.64 -1.23 18.74
CA GLU A 168 -8.68 -1.32 19.85
C GLU A 168 -7.41 -0.50 19.53
N PHE A 169 -7.03 0.39 20.45
CA PHE A 169 -5.78 1.15 20.40
C PHE A 169 -4.86 0.73 21.53
N TYR A 170 -3.64 0.34 21.21
CA TYR A 170 -2.61 -0.09 22.16
C TYR A 170 -1.58 1.01 22.31
N ILE A 171 -1.43 1.52 23.53
CA ILE A 171 -0.47 2.54 23.90
C ILE A 171 0.71 1.84 24.58
N VAL A 172 1.83 1.73 23.87
CA VAL A 172 2.92 0.79 24.21
C VAL A 172 4.27 1.51 24.23
N GLN A 173 5.28 0.84 24.78
CA GLN A 173 6.66 1.32 24.83
C GLN A 173 7.53 0.65 23.75
N GLU A 174 8.20 1.43 22.91
CA GLU A 174 9.30 0.93 22.07
C GLU A 174 10.60 0.85 22.86
N LYS A 175 11.38 -0.22 22.70
CA LYS A 175 12.62 -0.41 23.47
C LYS A 175 13.88 -0.49 22.61
N TYR A 176 13.75 -0.86 21.34
CA TYR A 176 14.91 -1.25 20.53
C TYR A 176 14.92 -0.55 19.17
N ASP A 177 13.82 -0.64 18.42
CA ASP A 177 13.81 -0.33 16.99
C ASP A 177 13.41 1.14 16.71
N PHE A 178 14.13 2.07 17.35
CA PHE A 178 13.83 3.51 17.24
C PHE A 178 14.03 4.06 15.82
N PHE A 179 15.12 3.64 15.16
CA PHE A 179 15.47 4.04 13.80
C PHE A 179 15.99 2.83 13.05
N ILE A 180 15.23 2.38 12.07
CA ILE A 180 15.58 1.22 11.24
C ILE A 180 15.69 1.64 9.77
N GLU A 181 16.59 1.02 9.02
CA GLU A 181 16.62 1.21 7.57
C GLU A 181 15.30 0.71 6.95
N CYS A 182 14.82 1.40 5.91
CA CYS A 182 13.66 0.95 5.17
C CYS A 182 13.90 -0.47 4.63
N PRO A 183 12.99 -1.44 4.89
CA PRO A 183 13.10 -2.78 4.34
C PRO A 183 12.73 -2.77 2.85
N CYS A 184 13.62 -2.20 2.04
CA CYS A 184 13.49 -2.16 0.59
C CYS A 184 13.34 -3.59 0.05
N SER A 185 12.70 -3.75 -1.11
CA SER A 185 12.64 -5.06 -1.76
C SER A 185 14.05 -5.65 -1.93
N ASN A 186 14.18 -6.97 -1.77
CA ASN A 186 15.45 -7.66 -2.00
C ASN A 186 16.02 -7.29 -3.39
N ASN A 187 17.31 -7.01 -3.46
CA ASN A 187 18.02 -6.60 -4.68
C ASN A 187 17.51 -5.30 -5.35
N SER A 188 16.68 -4.50 -4.66
CA SER A 188 16.34 -3.15 -5.12
C SER A 188 17.38 -2.12 -4.69
N VAL A 189 17.45 -1.01 -5.41
CA VAL A 189 18.38 0.07 -5.08
C VAL A 189 17.83 0.88 -3.89
N PRO A 190 18.56 0.96 -2.76
CA PRO A 190 18.07 1.64 -1.57
C PRO A 190 18.03 3.15 -1.77
N CYS A 191 16.99 3.80 -1.26
CA CYS A 191 16.80 5.25 -1.37
C CYS A 191 17.30 6.04 -0.15
N GLY A 192 18.01 5.39 0.77
CA GLY A 192 18.55 5.99 2.01
C GLY A 192 17.51 6.36 3.08
N TYR A 193 16.25 5.93 2.92
CA TYR A 193 15.18 6.22 3.88
C TYR A 193 15.29 5.36 5.13
N ASN A 194 15.19 6.00 6.30
CA ASN A 194 15.07 5.36 7.60
C ASN A 194 13.64 5.52 8.11
N THR A 195 13.21 4.58 8.93
CA THR A 195 11.90 4.60 9.53
C THR A 195 12.02 4.83 11.03
N MET A 196 11.25 5.78 11.53
CA MET A 196 10.96 6.01 12.94
C MET A 196 9.56 5.44 13.22
N ASN A 197 9.50 4.25 13.82
CA ASN A 197 8.25 3.53 14.01
C ASN A 197 7.46 4.09 15.19
N LEU A 198 6.64 5.13 15.00
CA LEU A 198 5.78 5.69 16.07
C LEU A 198 4.39 5.03 16.16
N GLY A 199 4.08 4.14 15.23
CA GLY A 199 2.86 3.35 15.27
C GLY A 199 2.87 2.19 14.28
N ILE A 200 1.98 1.24 14.52
CA ILE A 200 1.75 0.07 13.66
C ILE A 200 0.25 -0.03 13.39
N GLY A 201 -0.12 -0.09 12.11
CA GLY A 201 -1.50 -0.06 11.66
C GLY A 201 -1.91 1.29 11.08
N CYS A 202 -2.99 1.32 10.31
CA CYS A 202 -3.46 2.51 9.61
C CYS A 202 -4.99 2.58 9.63
N GLY A 203 -5.52 3.80 9.61
CA GLY A 203 -6.94 4.12 9.49
C GLY A 203 -7.58 3.78 8.14
N PHE A 204 -6.77 3.57 7.11
CA PHE A 204 -7.23 3.41 5.73
C PHE A 204 -7.27 1.95 5.28
N ASP A 205 -8.15 1.66 4.33
CA ASP A 205 -8.34 0.33 3.73
C ASP A 205 -7.93 0.32 2.26
N CYS A 206 -6.74 0.84 1.96
CA CYS A 206 -6.18 0.74 0.61
C CYS A 206 -6.00 -0.73 0.22
N ALA A 207 -6.63 -1.19 -0.86
CA ALA A 207 -6.64 -2.61 -1.23
C ALA A 207 -5.22 -3.15 -1.44
N TYR A 208 -4.32 -2.38 -2.04
CA TYR A 208 -2.92 -2.77 -2.26
C TYR A 208 -2.03 -2.70 -1.01
N CYS A 209 -2.54 -2.27 0.15
CA CYS A 209 -1.70 -1.99 1.31
C CYS A 209 -0.99 -3.26 1.81
N PHE A 210 0.34 -3.26 1.78
CA PHE A 210 1.13 -4.42 2.19
C PHE A 210 0.98 -4.77 3.67
N LEU A 211 0.58 -3.81 4.51
CA LEU A 211 0.36 -4.01 5.94
C LEU A 211 -0.67 -5.10 6.23
N GLN A 212 -1.65 -5.31 5.35
CA GLN A 212 -2.68 -6.33 5.51
C GLN A 212 -2.12 -7.76 5.43
N GLY A 213 -1.01 -7.96 4.73
CA GLY A 213 -0.32 -9.24 4.66
C GLY A 213 0.80 -9.40 5.71
N TYR A 214 1.15 -8.31 6.39
CA TYR A 214 2.33 -8.19 7.26
C TYR A 214 1.99 -8.05 8.75
N ILE A 215 1.02 -7.22 9.09
CA ILE A 215 0.65 -6.92 10.48
C ILE A 215 -0.12 -8.09 11.09
N ASN A 216 0.38 -8.58 12.22
CA ASN A 216 -0.29 -9.56 13.08
C ASN A 216 -0.60 -8.88 14.43
N SER A 217 -1.55 -7.95 14.40
CA SER A 217 -1.96 -7.17 15.56
C SER A 217 -3.47 -7.00 15.56
N PRO A 218 -4.12 -6.98 16.74
CA PRO A 218 -5.56 -6.87 16.80
C PRO A 218 -6.07 -5.43 16.77
N GLY A 219 -5.17 -4.46 16.80
CA GLY A 219 -5.50 -3.05 16.89
C GLY A 219 -4.41 -2.14 16.34
N ILE A 220 -4.59 -0.84 16.54
CA ILE A 220 -3.57 0.16 16.23
C ILE A 220 -2.59 0.26 17.40
N LEU A 221 -1.29 0.13 17.14
CA LEU A 221 -0.26 0.40 18.14
C LEU A 221 0.24 1.83 17.98
N ILE A 222 0.36 2.54 19.10
CA ILE A 222 0.93 3.88 19.20
C ILE A 222 2.04 3.82 20.24
N GLN A 223 3.24 4.22 19.83
CA GLN A 223 4.41 4.25 20.72
C GLN A 223 4.38 5.52 21.55
N ALA A 224 4.36 5.40 22.88
CA ALA A 224 4.10 6.50 23.81
C ALA A 224 5.34 7.09 24.48
N ASN A 225 6.52 6.74 23.98
CA ASN A 225 7.81 7.14 24.52
C ASN A 225 8.67 7.86 23.47
N ILE A 226 8.09 8.85 22.79
CA ILE A 226 8.75 9.62 21.72
C ILE A 226 10.06 10.28 22.20
N GLU A 227 10.16 10.61 23.49
CA GLU A 227 11.35 11.15 24.13
C GLU A 227 12.55 10.18 24.05
N ASP A 228 12.32 8.87 24.11
CA ASP A 228 13.37 7.85 23.98
C ASP A 228 13.94 7.83 22.55
N TYR A 229 13.09 8.04 21.54
CA TYR A 229 13.55 8.19 20.15
C TYR A 229 14.42 9.44 20.00
N PHE A 230 14.01 10.57 20.59
CA PHE A 230 14.79 11.80 20.58
C PHE A 230 16.14 11.65 21.29
N ALA A 231 16.16 10.96 22.44
CA ALA A 231 17.39 10.64 23.15
C ALA A 231 18.31 9.72 22.32
N CYS A 232 17.75 8.70 21.66
CA CYS A 232 18.48 7.80 20.78
C CYS A 232 19.09 8.56 19.59
N PHE A 233 18.32 9.44 18.95
CA PHE A 233 18.79 10.26 17.83
C PHE A 233 19.93 11.20 18.24
N LYS A 234 19.78 11.91 19.38
CA LYS A 234 20.83 12.78 19.96
C LYS A 234 22.16 12.05 20.14
N ARG A 235 22.10 10.80 20.60
CA ARG A 235 23.29 9.96 20.84
C ARG A 235 23.92 9.45 19.55
N THR A 236 23.12 9.13 18.53
CA THR A 236 23.61 8.51 17.30
C THR A 236 24.06 9.53 16.25
N GLY A 237 23.56 10.77 16.31
CA GLY A 237 24.09 11.92 15.55
C GLY A 237 24.17 11.70 14.05
N LYS A 238 23.16 11.04 13.45
CA LYS A 238 23.20 10.66 12.05
C LYS A 238 22.60 11.72 11.15
N ASP A 239 23.31 12.10 10.10
CA ASP A 239 22.79 12.86 8.96
C ASP A 239 21.96 11.88 8.11
N ILE A 240 20.66 11.76 8.38
CA ILE A 240 19.78 10.77 7.73
C ILE A 240 18.50 11.37 7.20
N ARG A 241 17.95 10.73 6.16
CA ARG A 241 16.55 10.88 5.80
C ARG A 241 15.72 9.88 6.60
N VAL A 242 14.73 10.35 7.34
CA VAL A 242 13.91 9.55 8.25
C VAL A 242 12.45 9.97 8.24
N GLY A 243 11.52 9.07 8.51
CA GLY A 243 10.11 9.42 8.68
C GLY A 243 9.26 8.31 9.30
N THR A 244 7.97 8.58 9.50
CA THR A 244 7.05 7.69 10.24
C THR A 244 6.09 6.90 9.35
N GLY A 245 6.18 7.05 8.03
CA GLY A 245 5.18 6.58 7.07
C GLY A 245 5.23 5.12 6.61
N GLN A 246 6.02 4.25 7.26
CA GLN A 246 6.23 2.87 6.80
C GLN A 246 5.18 1.88 7.32
N PHE A 247 4.96 1.83 8.63
CA PHE A 247 4.01 0.91 9.28
C PHE A 247 2.73 1.58 9.75
N THR A 248 2.65 2.90 9.60
CA THR A 248 1.46 3.71 9.81
C THR A 248 1.49 4.88 8.84
N ASP A 249 0.34 5.50 8.62
CA ASP A 249 0.30 6.78 7.90
C ASP A 249 0.70 7.89 8.90
N SER A 250 1.65 8.74 8.51
CA SER A 250 2.28 9.69 9.42
C SER A 250 1.30 10.65 10.08
N LEU A 251 0.19 10.98 9.40
CA LEU A 251 -0.73 12.03 9.82
C LEU A 251 -2.15 11.54 10.09
N VAL A 252 -2.54 10.33 9.68
CA VAL A 252 -3.92 9.82 9.89
C VAL A 252 -4.37 9.88 11.36
N PHE A 253 -3.45 9.61 12.30
CA PHE A 253 -3.72 9.62 13.74
C PHE A 253 -3.17 10.85 14.46
N ASP A 254 -2.69 11.88 13.74
CA ASP A 254 -2.01 13.00 14.38
C ASP A 254 -2.96 13.84 15.25
N HIS A 255 -4.26 13.82 14.95
CA HIS A 255 -5.27 14.40 15.85
C HIS A 255 -5.53 13.56 17.11
N ILE A 256 -4.95 12.37 17.25
CA ILE A 256 -4.98 11.54 18.45
C ILE A 256 -3.64 11.66 19.19
N THR A 257 -2.53 11.53 18.47
CA THR A 257 -1.18 11.49 19.05
C THR A 257 -0.60 12.87 19.32
N GLU A 258 -0.90 13.83 18.44
CA GLU A 258 -0.33 15.19 18.43
C GLU A 258 1.21 15.14 18.33
N TYR A 259 1.73 14.26 17.47
CA TYR A 259 3.16 14.02 17.31
C TYR A 259 3.83 14.92 16.29
N SER A 260 3.10 15.38 15.27
CA SER A 260 3.69 16.23 14.24
C SER A 260 4.37 17.50 14.79
N PRO A 261 3.80 18.24 15.78
CA PRO A 261 4.48 19.42 16.32
C PRO A 261 5.78 19.07 17.06
N LEU A 262 5.77 17.96 17.82
CA LEU A 262 6.93 17.49 18.58
C LEU A 262 8.08 17.07 17.65
N LEU A 263 7.74 16.39 16.56
CA LEU A 263 8.69 15.96 15.54
C LEU A 263 9.30 17.13 14.78
N VAL A 264 8.49 18.10 14.35
CA VAL A 264 8.97 19.31 13.67
C VAL A 264 9.93 20.08 14.58
N GLU A 265 9.53 20.33 15.83
CA GLU A 265 10.35 21.06 16.80
C GLU A 265 11.68 20.37 17.10
N PHE A 266 11.66 19.04 17.23
CA PHE A 266 12.88 18.27 17.43
C PHE A 266 13.79 18.29 16.21
N PHE A 267 13.29 17.89 15.04
CA PHE A 267 14.12 17.71 13.84
C PHE A 267 14.59 19.03 13.23
N ARG A 268 13.92 20.16 13.47
CA ARG A 268 14.43 21.48 13.09
C ARG A 268 15.82 21.78 13.71
N GLY A 269 16.13 21.19 14.86
CA GLY A 269 17.47 21.29 15.47
C GLY A 269 18.58 20.54 14.72
N TYR A 270 18.24 19.75 13.69
CA TYR A 270 19.14 18.88 12.95
C TYR A 270 19.07 19.13 11.44
N PRO A 271 19.51 20.31 10.95
CA PRO A 271 19.31 20.74 9.56
C PRO A 271 19.95 19.85 8.50
N LYS A 272 20.88 18.95 8.87
CA LYS A 272 21.49 17.97 7.97
C LYS A 272 20.67 16.69 7.80
N SER A 273 19.65 16.48 8.62
CA SER A 273 18.74 15.34 8.55
C SER A 273 17.41 15.78 8.00
N ILE A 274 16.84 14.99 7.09
CA ILE A 274 15.51 15.27 6.53
C ILE A 274 14.49 14.42 7.26
N PHE A 275 13.52 15.07 7.91
CA PHE A 275 12.36 14.39 8.47
C PHE A 275 11.18 14.46 7.49
N GLU A 276 10.60 13.32 7.15
CA GLU A 276 9.49 13.21 6.20
C GLU A 276 8.24 12.63 6.85
N PHE A 277 7.14 13.39 6.80
CA PHE A 277 5.80 12.85 7.00
C PHE A 277 5.29 12.28 5.68
N LYS A 278 4.77 11.05 5.64
CA LYS A 278 4.07 10.52 4.46
C LYS A 278 2.62 10.25 4.80
N THR A 279 1.71 10.80 4.01
CA THR A 279 0.27 10.65 4.26
C THR A 279 -0.57 10.45 2.99
N LYS A 280 -1.79 9.94 3.16
CA LYS A 280 -2.92 10.02 2.22
C LYS A 280 -4.07 10.87 2.77
N SER A 281 -3.82 11.59 3.86
CA SER A 281 -4.82 12.42 4.53
C SER A 281 -4.63 13.91 4.26
N ASP A 282 -5.66 14.69 4.58
CA ASP A 282 -5.61 16.15 4.71
C ASP A 282 -5.35 16.63 6.16
N ASN A 283 -5.09 15.71 7.09
CA ASN A 283 -4.94 16.00 8.53
C ASN A 283 -3.59 16.67 8.86
N VAL A 284 -3.42 17.91 8.39
CA VAL A 284 -2.16 18.68 8.50
C VAL A 284 -2.24 19.86 9.46
N ASP A 285 -3.40 20.13 10.07
CA ASP A 285 -3.62 21.36 10.86
C ASP A 285 -2.61 21.56 11.99
N LEU A 286 -2.17 20.48 12.64
CA LEU A 286 -1.21 20.56 13.75
C LEU A 286 0.19 20.97 13.29
N LEU A 287 0.56 20.74 12.01
CA LEU A 287 1.83 21.21 11.46
C LEU A 287 1.91 22.74 11.42
N PHE A 288 0.77 23.44 11.47
CA PHE A 288 0.69 24.91 11.46
C PHE A 288 0.75 25.53 12.86
N THR A 289 0.93 24.71 13.90
CA THR A 289 1.08 25.18 15.28
C THR A 289 2.54 25.44 15.67
N VAL A 290 3.48 25.06 14.80
CA VAL A 290 4.93 25.15 14.99
C VAL A 290 5.56 25.80 13.77
N LYS A 291 6.74 26.41 13.93
CA LYS A 291 7.42 27.08 12.81
C LYS A 291 8.11 26.03 11.90
N PRO A 292 7.88 26.09 10.58
CA PRO A 292 8.43 25.12 9.64
C PRO A 292 9.96 25.22 9.53
N SER A 293 10.56 24.23 8.88
CA SER A 293 11.99 24.18 8.61
C SER A 293 12.26 23.47 7.28
N GLU A 294 13.30 23.89 6.56
CA GLU A 294 13.68 23.37 5.24
C GLU A 294 13.98 21.86 5.24
N ASN A 295 14.39 21.32 6.38
CA ASN A 295 14.71 19.91 6.57
C ASN A 295 13.49 19.08 7.03
N ILE A 296 12.31 19.68 7.11
CA ILE A 296 11.05 18.99 7.38
C ILE A 296 10.21 18.99 6.12
N MET A 297 9.79 17.80 5.70
CA MET A 297 9.06 17.62 4.48
C MET A 297 7.76 16.87 4.72
N VAL A 298 6.71 17.28 4.02
CA VAL A 298 5.39 16.65 4.09
C VAL A 298 5.07 16.07 2.73
N SER A 299 4.80 14.77 2.67
CA SER A 299 4.64 14.02 1.43
C SER A 299 3.27 13.38 1.30
N TRP A 300 2.76 13.36 0.08
CA TRP A 300 1.50 12.69 -0.26
C TRP A 300 1.69 11.55 -1.23
N THR A 301 0.94 10.46 -1.01
CA THR A 301 0.71 9.50 -2.10
C THR A 301 -0.33 10.07 -3.05
N LEU A 302 -0.05 10.09 -4.35
CA LEU A 302 -0.98 10.55 -5.38
C LEU A 302 -1.39 9.40 -6.30
N ASN A 303 -2.67 9.40 -6.67
CA ASN A 303 -3.24 8.51 -7.67
C ASN A 303 -4.41 9.21 -8.36
N PRO A 304 -4.80 8.79 -9.58
CA PRO A 304 -6.02 9.25 -10.22
C PRO A 304 -7.23 9.06 -9.30
N GLN A 305 -8.20 9.99 -9.37
CA GLN A 305 -9.37 9.94 -8.49
C GLN A 305 -10.13 8.61 -8.62
N ILE A 306 -10.21 8.05 -9.83
CA ILE A 306 -10.83 6.74 -10.05
C ILE A 306 -10.15 5.60 -9.28
N ILE A 307 -8.81 5.64 -9.13
CA ILE A 307 -8.08 4.68 -8.29
C ILE A 307 -8.37 4.94 -6.82
N ILE A 308 -8.39 6.20 -6.40
CA ILE A 308 -8.69 6.56 -5.00
C ILE A 308 -10.08 6.01 -4.61
N ASP A 309 -11.09 6.26 -5.42
CA ASP A 309 -12.48 5.87 -5.16
C ASP A 309 -12.69 4.35 -5.10
N ASN A 310 -11.94 3.58 -5.91
CA ASN A 310 -12.15 2.14 -6.07
C ASN A 310 -11.11 1.27 -5.34
N VAL A 311 -10.04 1.86 -4.83
CA VAL A 311 -8.88 1.12 -4.29
C VAL A 311 -8.36 1.72 -2.99
N GLU A 312 -8.47 3.03 -2.74
CA GLU A 312 -7.91 3.70 -1.55
C GLU A 312 -8.99 4.07 -0.53
N PHE A 313 -9.75 3.07 -0.09
CA PHE A 313 -10.90 3.29 0.79
C PHE A 313 -10.54 3.98 2.11
N GLY A 314 -11.39 4.94 2.51
CA GLY A 314 -11.23 5.72 3.75
C GLY A 314 -10.22 6.87 3.66
N THR A 315 -9.46 6.99 2.57
CA THR A 315 -8.51 8.09 2.35
C THR A 315 -9.20 9.36 1.82
N ASN A 316 -8.47 10.47 1.81
CA ASN A 316 -8.92 11.71 1.17
C ASN A 316 -8.78 11.63 -0.35
N SER A 317 -9.60 12.39 -1.06
CA SER A 317 -9.56 12.58 -2.52
C SER A 317 -8.25 13.20 -3.00
N LEU A 318 -7.99 13.12 -4.31
CA LEU A 318 -6.82 13.75 -4.93
C LEU A 318 -6.77 15.25 -4.65
N GLU A 319 -7.90 15.93 -4.81
CA GLU A 319 -7.98 17.38 -4.62
C GLU A 319 -7.74 17.76 -3.15
N GLU A 320 -8.32 17.05 -2.19
CA GLU A 320 -8.05 17.29 -0.76
C GLU A 320 -6.57 17.11 -0.41
N ARG A 321 -5.90 16.08 -0.96
CA ARG A 321 -4.45 15.88 -0.77
C ARG A 321 -3.63 17.02 -1.35
N LEU A 322 -3.94 17.47 -2.58
CA LEU A 322 -3.21 18.56 -3.24
C LEU A 322 -3.46 19.90 -2.55
N GLN A 323 -4.68 20.17 -2.07
CA GLN A 323 -5.00 21.37 -1.30
C GLN A 323 -4.29 21.37 0.07
N ALA A 324 -4.22 20.22 0.75
CA ALA A 324 -3.43 20.08 1.97
C ALA A 324 -1.93 20.32 1.71
N ALA A 325 -1.40 19.84 0.59
CA ALA A 325 -0.03 20.11 0.16
C ALA A 325 0.21 21.59 -0.12
N ALA A 326 -0.70 22.26 -0.84
CA ALA A 326 -0.62 23.69 -1.12
C ALA A 326 -0.59 24.51 0.17
N ARG A 327 -1.48 24.22 1.13
CA ARG A 327 -1.46 24.85 2.47
C ARG A 327 -0.14 24.64 3.20
N CYS A 328 0.48 23.47 3.09
CA CYS A 328 1.79 23.22 3.69
C CYS A 328 2.91 24.04 3.02
N VAL A 329 2.85 24.19 1.70
CA VAL A 329 3.77 25.04 0.95
C VAL A 329 3.61 26.51 1.33
N ASP A 330 2.38 27.02 1.39
CA ASP A 330 2.05 28.39 1.79
C ASP A 330 2.55 28.69 3.21
N TYR A 331 2.43 27.73 4.12
CA TYR A 331 2.91 27.87 5.48
C TYR A 331 4.45 27.82 5.60
N GLY A 332 5.15 27.20 4.64
CA GLY A 332 6.62 27.19 4.56
C GLY A 332 7.30 25.82 4.57
N TYR A 333 6.56 24.71 4.45
CA TYR A 333 7.16 23.38 4.35
C TYR A 333 7.58 23.02 2.91
N LYS A 334 8.64 22.24 2.75
CA LYS A 334 8.86 21.51 1.49
C LYS A 334 7.87 20.35 1.39
N VAL A 335 7.54 19.95 0.17
CA VAL A 335 6.63 18.83 -0.08
C VAL A 335 7.23 17.76 -0.96
N GLY A 336 6.77 16.52 -0.81
CA GLY A 336 7.15 15.40 -1.66
C GLY A 336 5.92 14.66 -2.19
N PHE A 337 6.07 13.94 -3.29
CA PHE A 337 4.96 13.15 -3.84
C PHE A 337 5.39 11.73 -4.18
N HIS A 338 4.49 10.79 -3.93
CA HIS A 338 4.71 9.37 -4.17
C HIS A 338 3.63 8.83 -5.10
N PHE A 339 4.01 8.46 -6.30
CA PHE A 339 3.21 7.57 -7.14
C PHE A 339 3.63 6.14 -6.82
N ASP A 340 3.22 5.65 -5.64
CA ASP A 340 3.51 4.29 -5.18
C ASP A 340 2.27 3.71 -4.46
N PRO A 341 1.49 2.84 -5.13
CA PRO A 341 1.76 2.23 -6.44
C PRO A 341 1.14 3.01 -7.62
N ILE A 342 1.84 3.00 -8.77
CA ILE A 342 1.25 3.23 -10.09
C ILE A 342 0.50 1.95 -10.52
N ILE A 343 -0.77 2.10 -10.89
CA ILE A 343 -1.68 1.02 -11.25
C ILE A 343 -2.09 1.17 -12.71
N VAL A 344 -1.92 0.11 -13.49
CA VAL A 344 -2.27 0.07 -14.92
C VAL A 344 -3.71 -0.43 -15.08
N TYR A 345 -4.50 0.35 -15.82
CA TYR A 345 -5.89 0.07 -16.22
C TYR A 345 -6.18 0.83 -17.53
N ASP A 346 -7.35 0.63 -18.12
CA ASP A 346 -7.72 1.38 -19.34
C ASP A 346 -7.67 2.88 -19.07
N LYS A 347 -6.99 3.65 -19.94
CA LYS A 347 -6.77 5.11 -19.82
C LYS A 347 -5.84 5.57 -18.70
N TRP A 348 -5.12 4.67 -18.03
CA TRP A 348 -4.21 5.07 -16.95
C TRP A 348 -3.27 6.22 -17.34
N LYS A 349 -2.72 6.23 -18.56
CA LYS A 349 -1.79 7.28 -19.01
C LYS A 349 -2.41 8.67 -18.93
N ASP A 350 -3.58 8.85 -19.54
CA ASP A 350 -4.29 10.14 -19.59
C ASP A 350 -4.66 10.60 -18.17
N ASP A 351 -5.13 9.67 -17.35
CA ASP A 351 -5.55 9.95 -15.98
C ASP A 351 -4.35 10.34 -15.09
N TYR A 352 -3.20 9.66 -15.20
CA TYR A 352 -1.98 10.06 -14.48
C TYR A 352 -1.37 11.35 -15.03
N GLU A 353 -1.46 11.62 -16.33
CA GLU A 353 -1.06 12.91 -16.90
C GLU A 353 -1.90 14.06 -16.29
N CYS A 354 -3.20 13.86 -16.13
CA CYS A 354 -4.08 14.82 -15.45
C CYS A 354 -3.67 15.05 -14.00
N VAL A 355 -3.29 14.00 -13.27
CA VAL A 355 -2.76 14.13 -11.89
C VAL A 355 -1.48 14.97 -11.88
N VAL A 356 -0.54 14.69 -12.79
CA VAL A 356 0.73 15.45 -12.88
C VAL A 356 0.45 16.91 -13.25
N ASN A 357 -0.41 17.17 -14.23
CA ASN A 357 -0.84 18.52 -14.59
C ASN A 357 -1.41 19.25 -13.37
N ARG A 358 -2.39 18.64 -12.69
CA ARG A 358 -3.04 19.24 -11.52
C ARG A 358 -2.08 19.51 -10.37
N LEU A 359 -1.11 18.62 -10.15
CA LEU A 359 -0.04 18.81 -9.16
C LEU A 359 0.76 20.09 -9.45
N PHE A 360 1.26 20.26 -10.68
CA PHE A 360 2.08 21.42 -11.06
C PHE A 360 1.27 22.70 -11.26
N ASP A 361 -0.05 22.62 -11.42
CA ASP A 361 -0.93 23.81 -11.41
C ASP A 361 -1.06 24.42 -10.00
N LEU A 362 -0.88 23.61 -8.94
CA LEU A 362 -1.05 24.03 -7.55
C LEU A 362 0.27 24.24 -6.80
N ILE A 363 1.32 23.52 -7.16
CA ILE A 363 2.55 23.45 -6.37
C ILE A 363 3.75 23.89 -7.23
N ASP A 364 4.44 24.94 -6.77
CA ASP A 364 5.70 25.39 -7.36
C ASP A 364 6.75 24.27 -7.29
N ASP A 365 7.39 23.97 -8.42
CA ASP A 365 8.37 22.90 -8.54
C ASP A 365 9.59 23.08 -7.63
N LYS A 366 9.94 24.32 -7.28
CA LYS A 366 11.00 24.65 -6.30
C LYS A 366 10.68 24.22 -4.88
N ARG A 367 9.40 24.00 -4.57
CA ARG A 367 8.93 23.55 -3.25
C ARG A 367 8.78 22.04 -3.18
N ILE A 368 8.93 21.35 -4.31
CA ILE A 368 8.90 19.89 -4.40
C ILE A 368 10.32 19.36 -4.17
N GLY A 369 10.54 18.68 -3.05
CA GLY A 369 11.80 17.98 -2.78
C GLY A 369 12.01 16.83 -3.77
N TRP A 370 11.05 15.91 -3.85
CA TRP A 370 11.11 14.78 -4.77
C TRP A 370 9.75 14.27 -5.20
N ILE A 371 9.75 13.57 -6.33
CA ILE A 371 8.67 12.69 -6.75
C ILE A 371 9.22 11.27 -6.90
N SER A 372 8.62 10.30 -6.19
CA SER A 372 8.98 8.88 -6.32
C SER A 372 8.02 8.14 -7.21
N LEU A 373 8.51 7.20 -8.00
CA LEU A 373 7.69 6.31 -8.83
C LEU A 373 7.89 4.85 -8.41
N GLY A 374 6.83 4.17 -8.01
CA GLY A 374 6.82 2.75 -7.67
C GLY A 374 5.63 2.08 -8.36
N ALA A 375 5.85 1.00 -9.11
CA ALA A 375 4.77 0.24 -9.70
C ALA A 375 4.16 -0.71 -8.67
N LEU A 376 2.89 -1.10 -8.90
CA LEU A 376 2.21 -2.07 -8.06
C LEU A 376 3.03 -3.36 -7.91
N ARG A 377 3.25 -3.74 -6.66
CA ARG A 377 3.94 -4.96 -6.26
C ARG A 377 3.26 -5.57 -5.04
N MET A 378 3.21 -6.89 -4.97
CA MET A 378 2.59 -7.58 -3.85
C MET A 378 3.20 -8.95 -3.61
N THR A 379 3.16 -9.43 -2.38
CA THR A 379 3.46 -10.83 -2.10
C THR A 379 2.28 -11.71 -2.53
N ALA A 380 2.56 -13.00 -2.70
CA ALA A 380 1.55 -14.04 -2.87
C ALA A 380 0.42 -13.96 -1.83
N LYS A 381 0.81 -13.85 -0.56
CA LYS A 381 -0.08 -13.74 0.59
C LYS A 381 -0.96 -12.50 0.47
N LEU A 382 -0.39 -11.35 0.09
CA LEU A 382 -1.17 -10.13 -0.07
C LEU A 382 -2.23 -10.26 -1.17
N LYS A 383 -1.95 -10.96 -2.28
CA LYS A 383 -2.95 -11.24 -3.31
C LYS A 383 -4.18 -11.97 -2.73
N GLN A 384 -3.95 -13.03 -1.95
CA GLN A 384 -5.04 -13.78 -1.29
C GLN A 384 -5.82 -12.88 -0.31
N VAL A 385 -5.12 -12.05 0.45
CA VAL A 385 -5.76 -11.08 1.36
C VAL A 385 -6.64 -10.11 0.58
N ILE A 386 -6.18 -9.60 -0.56
CA ILE A 386 -6.96 -8.70 -1.43
C ILE A 386 -8.21 -9.39 -1.97
N GLU A 387 -8.10 -10.62 -2.45
CA GLU A 387 -9.23 -11.40 -2.98
C GLU A 387 -10.30 -11.64 -1.91
N ASN A 388 -9.90 -11.86 -0.67
CA ASN A 388 -10.80 -12.06 0.48
C ASN A 388 -11.43 -10.76 0.96
N ARG A 389 -10.62 -9.71 1.19
CA ARG A 389 -11.10 -8.45 1.77
C ARG A 389 -11.87 -7.62 0.75
N PHE A 390 -11.45 -7.61 -0.51
CA PHE A 390 -12.00 -6.78 -1.57
C PHE A 390 -12.32 -7.62 -2.82
N PRO A 391 -13.26 -8.57 -2.75
CA PRO A 391 -13.52 -9.50 -3.86
C PRO A 391 -13.86 -8.80 -5.18
N GLN A 392 -14.41 -7.58 -5.11
CA GLN A 392 -14.82 -6.77 -6.25
C GLN A 392 -13.72 -5.87 -6.82
N THR A 393 -12.52 -5.83 -6.25
CA THR A 393 -11.45 -4.97 -6.79
C THR A 393 -10.88 -5.53 -8.08
N ASN A 394 -10.58 -4.63 -9.01
CA ASN A 394 -9.96 -4.92 -10.31
C ASN A 394 -8.44 -4.72 -10.29
N ILE A 395 -7.84 -4.39 -9.14
CA ILE A 395 -6.39 -4.16 -9.05
C ILE A 395 -5.56 -5.41 -9.40
N LEU A 396 -6.17 -6.59 -9.32
CA LEU A 396 -5.54 -7.88 -9.62
C LEU A 396 -5.70 -8.33 -11.07
N ASP A 397 -6.42 -7.55 -11.90
CA ASP A 397 -6.71 -7.90 -13.29
C ASP A 397 -5.48 -7.76 -14.20
N GLY A 398 -4.49 -6.98 -13.75
CA GLY A 398 -3.20 -6.83 -14.40
C GLY A 398 -2.45 -8.14 -14.62
N GLU A 399 -1.51 -8.13 -15.55
CA GLU A 399 -0.63 -9.27 -15.83
C GLU A 399 0.60 -9.21 -14.93
N PHE A 400 0.63 -10.07 -13.90
CA PHE A 400 1.72 -10.12 -12.93
C PHE A 400 2.60 -11.36 -13.10
N LEU A 401 3.90 -11.18 -12.84
CA LEU A 401 4.92 -12.22 -12.78
C LEU A 401 5.67 -12.14 -11.45
N ILE A 402 6.28 -13.23 -11.03
CA ILE A 402 7.24 -13.22 -9.93
C ILE A 402 8.47 -12.45 -10.41
N GLY A 403 8.74 -11.31 -9.76
CA GLY A 403 9.88 -10.45 -10.03
C GLY A 403 11.17 -10.97 -9.39
N TYR A 404 12.24 -10.21 -9.59
CA TYR A 404 13.58 -10.49 -9.05
C TYR A 404 13.64 -10.47 -7.50
N ASP A 405 12.60 -9.96 -6.85
CA ASP A 405 12.46 -9.83 -5.39
C ASP A 405 11.37 -10.76 -4.82
N GLU A 406 10.98 -11.79 -5.57
CA GLU A 406 9.96 -12.78 -5.20
C GLU A 406 8.54 -12.22 -5.01
N LYS A 407 8.32 -10.95 -5.39
CA LYS A 407 7.00 -10.30 -5.38
C LYS A 407 6.36 -10.40 -6.76
N LEU A 408 5.04 -10.44 -6.78
CA LEU A 408 4.23 -10.23 -7.98
C LEU A 408 4.40 -8.78 -8.45
N ARG A 409 4.81 -8.60 -9.71
CA ARG A 409 5.05 -7.30 -10.36
C ARG A 409 4.54 -7.33 -11.80
N TYR A 410 4.29 -6.15 -12.36
CA TYR A 410 4.21 -6.02 -13.82
C TYR A 410 5.51 -6.49 -14.47
N SER A 411 5.41 -6.97 -15.72
CA SER A 411 6.60 -7.35 -16.51
C SER A 411 7.60 -6.19 -16.59
N GLN A 412 8.89 -6.51 -16.78
CA GLN A 412 9.92 -5.47 -16.90
C GLN A 412 9.61 -4.49 -18.04
N ARG A 413 9.10 -4.98 -19.17
CA ARG A 413 8.66 -4.15 -20.30
C ARG A 413 7.53 -3.19 -19.90
N GLN A 414 6.53 -3.67 -19.16
CA GLN A 414 5.45 -2.80 -18.68
C GLN A 414 5.97 -1.76 -17.68
N ARG A 415 6.84 -2.14 -16.75
CA ARG A 415 7.45 -1.20 -15.80
C ARG A 415 8.27 -0.10 -16.51
N ASP A 416 9.06 -0.45 -17.52
CA ASP A 416 9.78 0.52 -18.35
C ASP A 416 8.82 1.53 -19.03
N ILE A 417 7.74 1.04 -19.63
CA ILE A 417 6.68 1.90 -20.21
C ILE A 417 6.05 2.80 -19.15
N ILE A 418 5.75 2.26 -17.96
CA ILE A 418 5.16 3.01 -16.85
C ILE A 418 6.08 4.17 -16.44
N TYR A 419 7.34 3.87 -16.14
CA TYR A 419 8.28 4.86 -15.62
C TYR A 419 8.72 5.88 -16.66
N SER A 420 8.98 5.47 -17.90
CA SER A 420 9.28 6.39 -19.00
C SER A 420 8.11 7.35 -19.29
N THR A 421 6.87 6.84 -19.27
CA THR A 421 5.66 7.66 -19.45
C THR A 421 5.52 8.68 -18.31
N MET A 422 5.56 8.23 -17.04
CA MET A 422 5.46 9.14 -15.89
C MET A 422 6.59 10.17 -15.86
N LYS A 423 7.84 9.75 -16.16
CA LYS A 423 8.98 10.66 -16.30
C LYS A 423 8.69 11.72 -17.37
N SER A 424 8.14 11.34 -18.53
CA SER A 424 7.84 12.28 -19.60
C SER A 424 6.81 13.34 -19.18
N PHE A 425 5.73 12.94 -18.49
CA PHE A 425 4.73 13.88 -17.98
C PHE A 425 5.34 14.86 -16.97
N ILE A 426 6.14 14.36 -16.03
CA ILE A 426 6.77 15.21 -15.02
C ILE A 426 7.81 16.14 -15.65
N ARG A 427 8.62 15.64 -16.59
CA ARG A 427 9.67 16.45 -17.26
C ARG A 427 9.12 17.48 -18.23
N ALA A 428 7.90 17.28 -18.74
CA ALA A 428 7.17 18.32 -19.47
C ALA A 428 6.81 19.52 -18.57
N LYS A 429 6.68 19.32 -17.25
CA LYS A 429 6.36 20.37 -16.27
C LYS A 429 7.58 20.93 -15.54
N SER A 430 8.51 20.08 -15.14
CA SER A 430 9.72 20.49 -14.42
C SER A 430 10.94 19.67 -14.81
N LYS A 431 12.02 20.39 -15.17
CA LYS A 431 13.33 19.81 -15.45
C LYS A 431 14.15 19.55 -14.18
N SER A 432 13.86 20.24 -13.09
CA SER A 432 14.68 20.27 -11.86
C SER A 432 14.20 19.30 -10.78
N VAL A 433 12.90 18.98 -10.72
CA VAL A 433 12.34 18.10 -9.68
C VAL A 433 13.09 16.77 -9.64
N HIS A 434 13.53 16.39 -8.44
CA HIS A 434 14.23 15.13 -8.23
C HIS A 434 13.27 13.94 -8.43
N LEU A 435 13.68 12.98 -9.26
CA LEU A 435 12.92 11.77 -9.57
C LEU A 435 13.73 10.55 -9.15
N TYR A 436 13.08 9.61 -8.47
CA TYR A 436 13.67 8.31 -8.15
C TYR A 436 12.65 7.17 -8.28
N LEU A 437 13.15 5.95 -8.52
CA LEU A 437 12.31 4.74 -8.53
C LEU A 437 12.31 4.08 -7.14
N CYS A 438 11.13 3.74 -6.65
CA CYS A 438 10.93 3.10 -5.35
C CYS A 438 10.89 1.57 -5.51
N MET A 439 11.78 0.87 -4.80
CA MET A 439 11.86 -0.60 -4.79
C MET A 439 12.01 -1.21 -6.19
N GLU A 440 12.92 -0.65 -6.99
CA GLU A 440 13.27 -1.13 -8.33
C GLU A 440 14.75 -1.53 -8.42
N ASP A 441 15.09 -2.39 -9.39
CA ASP A 441 16.45 -2.88 -9.61
C ASP A 441 17.32 -1.86 -10.38
N GLN A 442 18.64 -1.98 -10.24
CA GLN A 442 19.61 -1.06 -10.87
C GLN A 442 19.49 -1.03 -12.40
N GLY A 443 19.13 -2.17 -13.01
CA GLY A 443 18.98 -2.27 -14.46
C GLY A 443 17.85 -1.38 -14.96
N LEU A 444 16.69 -1.44 -14.31
CA LEU A 444 15.54 -0.61 -14.69
C LEU A 444 15.76 0.88 -14.39
N CYS A 445 16.36 1.21 -13.26
CA CYS A 445 16.72 2.60 -12.94
C CYS A 445 17.62 3.21 -14.02
N SER A 446 18.62 2.46 -14.48
CA SER A 446 19.55 2.88 -15.53
C SER A 446 18.83 3.02 -16.89
N ALA A 447 17.98 2.07 -17.24
CA ALA A 447 17.23 2.08 -18.50
C ALA A 447 16.25 3.27 -18.61
N CYS A 448 15.60 3.64 -17.51
CA CYS A 448 14.71 4.79 -17.46
C CYS A 448 15.44 6.13 -17.33
N ASP A 449 16.75 6.12 -17.08
CA ASP A 449 17.56 7.30 -16.74
C ASP A 449 16.91 8.06 -15.56
N ILE A 450 16.54 7.32 -14.51
CA ILE A 450 15.96 7.87 -13.28
C ILE A 450 16.93 7.55 -12.14
N ASN A 451 17.40 8.60 -11.47
CA ASN A 451 18.43 8.50 -10.45
C ASN A 451 18.02 7.59 -9.30
N THR A 452 19.00 6.90 -8.76
CA THR A 452 18.94 6.15 -7.50
C THR A 452 19.65 6.87 -6.35
N GLY A 453 19.91 8.17 -6.52
CA GLY A 453 20.78 8.95 -5.66
C GLY A 453 20.33 9.00 -4.20
N ASP A 454 21.31 8.99 -3.31
CA ASP A 454 21.14 9.22 -1.88
C ASP A 454 20.39 10.54 -1.64
N MET A 455 19.13 10.44 -1.20
CA MET A 455 18.23 11.58 -1.02
C MET A 455 18.57 12.45 0.19
N GLN A 456 19.70 12.22 0.86
CA GLN A 456 20.15 13.02 2.00
C GLN A 456 20.56 14.45 1.64
N LYS A 457 20.62 14.83 0.35
CA LYS A 457 21.13 16.13 -0.11
C LYS A 457 20.13 16.99 -0.92
N VAL A 458 18.83 16.72 -0.81
CA VAL A 458 17.77 17.37 -1.63
C VAL A 458 17.12 18.58 -0.94
#